data_AF-A0A4R1R8Z5-F1
#
_entry.id   AF-A0A4R1R8Z5-F1
#
_cell.length_a   1.000
_cell.length_b   1.000
_cell.length_c   1.000
_cell.angle_alpha   90.00
_cell.angle_beta   90.00
_cell.angle_gamma   90.00
#
_symmetry.space_group_name_H-M   'P 1'
#
loop_
_entity.id
_entity.type
_entity.pdbx_description
1 polymer ?
#
loop_
_entity_poly.entity_id
_entity_poly.type
_entity_poly.pdbx_seq_one_letter_code
_entity_poly.pdbx_strand_id
1 'polypeptide(L)'
;HHARALGHHVAAAGLVWERRFEAARQSEAWMRERRDVVEIPGLTPHSEAILRQFDQLARAEKPKFLEQLSATPEGKQALEEAKTIAQALERRFGSADPRAFNKELDRLEAEDAAKIARIKDIARIVDRAQRAELSRQYELKRSLNKGLGLGM
;
A
#
# COMPACT_ATOMS: atom_id res chain seq x y z
N HIS A 1 9.02 -55.62 -8.83
CA HIS A 1 8.51 -54.91 -7.63
C HIS A 1 8.84 -53.40 -7.63
N HIS A 2 10.07 -52.97 -7.94
CA HIS A 2 10.47 -51.55 -7.91
C HIS A 2 9.71 -50.61 -8.89
N ALA A 3 9.41 -51.05 -10.11
CA ALA A 3 8.71 -50.22 -11.10
C ALA A 3 7.28 -49.83 -10.69
N ARG A 4 6.58 -50.71 -9.94
CA ARG A 4 5.22 -50.46 -9.44
C ARG A 4 5.22 -49.43 -8.30
N ALA A 5 6.19 -49.54 -7.38
CA ALA A 5 6.39 -48.57 -6.31
C ALA A 5 6.76 -47.18 -6.85
N LEU A 6 7.62 -47.12 -7.89
CA LEU A 6 7.96 -45.87 -8.57
C LEU A 6 6.73 -45.25 -9.25
N GLY A 7 5.93 -46.05 -9.97
CA GLY A 7 4.70 -45.59 -10.62
C GLY A 7 3.67 -45.02 -9.62
N HIS A 8 3.49 -45.66 -8.47
CA HIS A 8 2.64 -45.12 -7.40
C HIS A 8 3.18 -43.82 -6.83
N HIS A 9 4.50 -43.68 -6.70
CA HIS A 9 5.11 -42.46 -6.16
C HIS A 9 4.99 -41.27 -7.13
N VAL A 10 5.19 -41.50 -8.43
CA VAL A 10 5.02 -40.48 -9.48
C VAL A 10 3.55 -40.06 -9.60
N ALA A 11 2.61 -41.02 -9.57
CA ALA A 11 1.18 -40.71 -9.58
C ALA A 11 0.77 -39.89 -8.34
N ALA A 12 1.26 -40.26 -7.15
CA ALA A 12 0.99 -39.51 -5.92
C ALA A 12 1.59 -38.09 -5.97
N ALA A 13 2.80 -37.93 -6.51
CA ALA A 13 3.42 -36.63 -6.70
C ALA A 13 2.64 -35.75 -7.69
N GLY A 14 2.15 -36.34 -8.79
CA GLY A 14 1.26 -35.67 -9.75
C GLY A 14 -0.01 -35.13 -9.09
N LEU A 15 -0.70 -35.96 -8.30
CA LEU A 15 -1.91 -35.55 -7.56
C LEU A 15 -1.66 -34.45 -6.51
N VAL A 16 -0.47 -34.40 -5.92
CA VAL A 16 -0.09 -33.31 -5.00
C VAL A 16 0.17 -32.02 -5.79
N TRP A 17 0.86 -32.11 -6.92
CA TRP A 17 1.13 -30.96 -7.77
C TRP A 17 -0.16 -30.36 -8.34
N GLU A 18 -1.06 -31.20 -8.86
CA GLU A 18 -2.35 -30.79 -9.39
C GLU A 18 -3.22 -30.10 -8.34
N ARG A 19 -3.29 -30.63 -7.12
CA ARG A 19 -4.00 -29.97 -6.00
C ARG A 19 -3.41 -28.61 -5.65
N ARG A 20 -2.07 -28.49 -5.62
CA ARG A 20 -1.41 -27.21 -5.32
C ARG A 20 -1.60 -26.21 -6.45
N PHE A 21 -1.58 -26.67 -7.69
CA PHE A 21 -1.82 -25.85 -8.87
C PHE A 21 -3.26 -25.32 -8.88
N GLU A 22 -4.26 -26.17 -8.65
CA GLU A 22 -5.66 -25.75 -8.58
C GLU A 22 -5.92 -24.81 -7.38
N ALA A 23 -5.31 -25.06 -6.22
CA ALA A 23 -5.40 -24.14 -5.09
C ALA A 23 -4.79 -22.76 -5.41
N ALA A 24 -3.65 -22.72 -6.11
CA ALA A 24 -3.04 -21.46 -6.55
C ALA A 24 -3.92 -20.73 -7.56
N ARG A 25 -4.49 -21.46 -8.53
CA ARG A 25 -5.40 -20.91 -9.55
C ARG A 25 -6.68 -20.34 -8.94
N GLN A 26 -7.30 -21.04 -7.99
CA GLN A 26 -8.49 -20.56 -7.28
C GLN A 26 -8.18 -19.34 -6.42
N SER A 27 -7.03 -19.33 -5.75
CA SER A 27 -6.58 -18.15 -4.99
C SER A 27 -6.33 -16.95 -5.89
N GLU A 28 -5.76 -17.14 -7.08
CA GLU A 28 -5.58 -16.08 -8.06
C GLU A 28 -6.92 -15.57 -8.59
N ALA A 29 -7.82 -16.47 -8.99
CA ALA A 29 -9.15 -16.10 -9.48
C ALA A 29 -9.93 -15.28 -8.44
N TRP A 30 -9.89 -15.69 -7.16
CA TRP A 30 -10.48 -14.93 -6.07
C TRP A 30 -9.86 -13.55 -5.92
N MET A 31 -8.52 -13.43 -6.05
CA MET A 31 -7.86 -12.13 -5.99
C MET A 31 -8.31 -11.23 -7.15
N ARG A 32 -8.43 -11.76 -8.37
CA ARG A 32 -8.92 -10.99 -9.52
C ARG A 32 -10.36 -10.51 -9.31
N GLU A 33 -11.26 -11.43 -8.93
CA GLU A 33 -12.67 -11.11 -8.70
C GLU A 33 -12.88 -10.06 -7.59
N ARG A 34 -12.05 -10.09 -6.54
CA ARG A 34 -12.26 -9.26 -5.35
C ARG A 34 -11.42 -7.98 -5.32
N ARG A 35 -10.23 -7.99 -5.91
CA ARG A 35 -9.25 -6.91 -5.76
C ARG A 35 -9.04 -6.11 -7.04
N ASP A 36 -9.15 -6.70 -8.23
CA ASP A 36 -8.95 -5.96 -9.48
C ASP A 36 -10.07 -4.93 -9.74
N VAL A 37 -11.24 -5.14 -9.13
CA VAL A 37 -12.40 -4.22 -9.15
C VAL A 37 -12.16 -2.96 -8.30
N VAL A 38 -11.12 -2.94 -7.45
CA VAL A 38 -10.82 -1.78 -6.61
C VAL A 38 -10.17 -0.69 -7.46
N GLU A 39 -10.96 0.32 -7.80
CA GLU A 39 -10.49 1.56 -8.39
C GLU A 39 -9.58 2.31 -7.40
N ILE A 40 -8.42 2.76 -7.89
CA ILE A 40 -7.51 3.61 -7.12
C ILE A 40 -7.79 5.06 -7.54
N PRO A 41 -8.37 5.89 -6.65
CA PRO A 41 -8.62 7.28 -6.98
C PRO A 41 -7.29 8.02 -7.21
N GLY A 42 -7.28 9.00 -8.11
CA GLY A 42 -6.16 9.92 -8.27
C GLY A 42 -6.19 11.01 -7.21
N LEU A 43 -5.02 11.58 -6.90
CA LEU A 43 -4.93 12.84 -6.16
C LEU A 43 -5.52 13.97 -7.01
N THR A 44 -6.16 14.94 -6.37
CA THR A 44 -6.45 16.21 -7.06
C THR A 44 -5.12 16.92 -7.38
N PRO A 45 -5.04 17.73 -8.46
CA PRO A 45 -3.80 18.42 -8.81
C PRO A 45 -3.24 19.29 -7.67
N HIS A 46 -4.12 19.88 -6.87
CA HIS A 46 -3.75 20.69 -5.73
C HIS A 46 -3.16 19.86 -4.58
N SER A 47 -3.84 18.77 -4.19
CA SER A 47 -3.32 17.83 -3.18
C SER A 47 -2.00 17.20 -3.61
N GLU A 48 -1.88 16.83 -4.89
CA GLU A 48 -0.63 16.29 -5.45
C GLU A 48 0.52 17.29 -5.30
N ALA A 49 0.30 18.56 -5.64
CA ALA A 49 1.32 19.60 -5.50
C ALA A 49 1.77 19.78 -4.04
N ILE A 50 0.83 19.81 -3.08
CA ILE A 50 1.13 19.95 -1.66
C ILE A 50 1.95 18.75 -1.15
N LEU A 51 1.54 17.53 -1.48
CA LEU A 51 2.23 16.32 -1.02
C LEU A 51 3.60 16.14 -1.71
N ARG A 52 3.75 16.63 -2.95
CA ARG A 52 5.06 16.69 -3.63
C ARG A 52 6.03 17.63 -2.92
N GLN A 53 5.56 18.80 -2.49
CA GLN A 53 6.38 19.71 -1.68
C GLN A 53 6.84 19.01 -0.39
N PHE A 54 5.92 18.33 0.30
CA PHE A 54 6.26 17.52 1.48
C PHE A 54 7.31 16.43 1.19
N ASP A 55 7.20 15.72 0.07
CA ASP A 55 8.15 14.65 -0.28
C ASP A 55 9.59 15.18 -0.44
N GLN A 56 9.72 16.38 -1.03
CA GLN A 56 10.99 17.05 -1.33
C GLN A 56 11.69 17.65 -0.11
N LEU A 57 10.97 17.92 0.99
CA LEU A 57 11.55 18.51 2.19
C LEU A 57 12.58 17.61 2.88
N ALA A 58 13.55 18.22 3.57
CA ALA A 58 14.48 17.48 4.41
C ALA A 58 13.73 16.82 5.58
N ARG A 59 14.21 15.66 6.04
CA ARG A 59 13.56 14.89 7.12
C ARG A 59 13.30 15.72 8.39
N ALA A 60 14.17 16.68 8.70
CA ALA A 60 14.04 17.56 9.85
C ALA A 60 12.90 18.59 9.71
N GLU A 61 12.54 18.96 8.48
CA GLU A 61 11.53 19.99 8.19
C GLU A 61 10.12 19.40 8.05
N LYS A 62 10.04 18.10 7.72
CA LYS A 62 8.78 17.36 7.54
C LYS A 62 7.80 17.47 8.72
N PRO A 63 8.21 17.38 10.00
CA PRO A 63 7.28 17.51 11.13
C PRO A 63 6.61 18.89 11.18
N LYS A 64 7.40 19.97 11.03
CA LYS A 64 6.90 21.34 11.06
C LYS A 64 5.97 21.62 9.88
N PHE A 65 6.32 21.13 8.70
CA PHE A 65 5.47 21.27 7.52
C PHE A 65 4.15 20.51 7.67
N LEU A 66 4.15 19.30 8.23
CA LEU A 66 2.93 18.54 8.51
C LEU A 66 2.02 19.22 9.53
N GLU A 67 2.61 19.86 10.55
CA GLU A 67 1.84 20.63 11.51
C GLU A 67 1.08 21.78 10.81
N GLN A 68 1.76 22.54 9.94
CA GLN A 68 1.16 23.60 9.14
C GLN A 68 0.09 23.08 8.19
N LEU A 69 0.38 21.98 7.47
CA LEU A 69 -0.55 21.26 6.61
C LEU A 69 -1.85 20.92 7.35
N SER A 70 -1.73 20.32 8.53
CA SER A 70 -2.87 19.91 9.36
C SER A 70 -3.67 21.07 9.95
N ALA A 71 -3.13 22.29 9.92
CA ALA A 71 -3.82 23.50 10.38
C ALA A 71 -4.70 24.13 9.29
N THR A 72 -4.39 23.86 8.01
CA THR A 72 -5.13 24.41 6.86
C THR A 72 -6.22 23.45 6.36
N PRO A 73 -7.36 23.95 5.84
CA PRO A 73 -8.40 23.09 5.27
C PRO A 73 -7.90 22.35 4.01
N GLU A 74 -7.12 23.01 3.16
CA GLU A 74 -6.54 22.41 1.95
C GLU A 74 -5.55 21.29 2.30
N GLY A 75 -4.74 21.50 3.34
CA GLY A 75 -3.80 20.49 3.79
C GLY A 75 -4.47 19.28 4.44
N LYS A 76 -5.54 19.48 5.22
CA LYS A 76 -6.37 18.37 5.72
C LYS A 76 -6.98 17.57 4.59
N GLN A 77 -7.47 18.24 3.54
CA GLN A 77 -8.01 17.57 2.36
C GLN A 77 -6.93 16.72 1.67
N ALA A 78 -5.73 17.26 1.47
CA ALA A 78 -4.63 16.52 0.86
C ALA A 78 -4.23 15.27 1.67
N LEU A 79 -4.25 15.36 3.01
CA LEU A 79 -3.97 14.22 3.89
C LEU A 79 -5.08 13.16 3.85
N GLU A 80 -6.36 13.55 3.81
CA GLU A 80 -7.47 12.60 3.69
C GLU A 80 -7.55 11.94 2.30
N GLU A 81 -7.23 12.68 1.22
CA GLU A 81 -7.07 12.10 -0.12
C GLU A 81 -5.93 11.08 -0.13
N ALA A 82 -4.77 11.41 0.45
CA ALA A 82 -3.65 10.47 0.58
C ALA A 82 -4.05 9.21 1.34
N LYS A 83 -4.73 9.35 2.48
CA LYS A 83 -5.25 8.22 3.27
C LYS A 83 -6.23 7.36 2.49
N THR A 84 -7.13 7.97 1.73
CA THR A 84 -8.10 7.24 0.87
C THR A 84 -7.38 6.42 -0.20
N ILE A 85 -6.36 7.01 -0.84
CA ILE A 85 -5.53 6.31 -1.83
C ILE A 85 -4.73 5.18 -1.19
N ALA A 86 -4.13 5.40 -0.02
CA ALA A 86 -3.41 4.37 0.72
C ALA A 86 -4.32 3.17 1.01
N GLN A 87 -5.56 3.41 1.44
CA GLN A 87 -6.54 2.36 1.69
C GLN A 87 -6.97 1.64 0.40
N ALA A 88 -7.13 2.35 -0.71
CA ALA A 88 -7.44 1.74 -2.00
C ALA A 88 -6.30 0.84 -2.49
N LEU A 89 -5.04 1.30 -2.35
CA LEU A 89 -3.84 0.52 -2.64
C LEU A 89 -3.76 -0.72 -1.76
N GLU A 90 -4.00 -0.59 -0.45
CA GLU A 90 -4.02 -1.72 0.47
C GLU A 90 -5.11 -2.74 0.12
N ARG A 91 -6.30 -2.30 -0.29
CA ARG A 91 -7.37 -3.21 -0.72
C ARG A 91 -7.05 -3.93 -2.02
N ARG A 92 -6.44 -3.24 -2.99
CA ARG A 92 -6.10 -3.80 -4.30
C ARG A 92 -4.90 -4.72 -4.25
N PHE A 93 -3.83 -4.27 -3.58
CA PHE A 93 -2.53 -4.92 -3.61
C PHE A 93 -2.15 -5.60 -2.28
N GLY A 94 -3.01 -5.54 -1.27
CA GLY A 94 -2.71 -6.06 0.07
C GLY A 94 -1.71 -5.21 0.86
N SER A 95 -1.19 -4.11 0.28
CA SER A 95 -0.30 -3.16 0.94
C SER A 95 -0.39 -1.78 0.29
N ALA A 96 -0.23 -0.73 1.10
CA ALA A 96 -0.02 0.63 0.62
C ALA A 96 1.47 0.95 0.37
N ASP A 97 2.39 0.06 0.75
CA ASP A 97 3.83 0.25 0.56
C ASP A 97 4.22 -0.07 -0.89
N PRO A 98 4.72 0.91 -1.67
CA PRO A 98 5.11 0.69 -3.06
C PRO A 98 6.13 -0.45 -3.23
N ARG A 99 6.98 -0.71 -2.23
CA ARG A 99 7.97 -1.79 -2.28
C ARG A 99 7.33 -3.17 -2.25
N ALA A 100 6.18 -3.30 -1.59
CA ALA A 100 5.46 -4.56 -1.46
C ALA A 100 4.71 -4.92 -2.74
N PHE A 101 4.06 -3.95 -3.37
CA PHE A 101 3.23 -4.20 -4.55
C PHE A 101 3.87 -3.85 -5.89
N ASN A 102 5.13 -3.37 -5.92
CA ASN A 102 5.88 -3.23 -7.18
C ASN A 102 5.86 -4.54 -7.99
N LYS A 103 6.04 -5.68 -7.33
CA LYS A 103 5.98 -7.01 -7.98
C LYS A 103 4.60 -7.36 -8.56
N GLU A 104 3.54 -6.73 -8.08
CA GLU A 104 2.17 -6.91 -8.58
C GLU A 104 1.88 -5.94 -9.72
N LEU A 105 2.41 -4.71 -9.64
CA LEU A 105 2.40 -3.76 -10.75
C LEU A 105 3.23 -4.23 -11.95
N ASP A 106 4.39 -4.83 -11.71
CA ASP A 106 5.24 -5.40 -12.77
C ASP A 106 4.53 -6.59 -13.47
N ARG A 107 3.59 -7.25 -12.79
CA ARG A 107 2.71 -8.27 -13.41
C ARG A 107 1.59 -7.67 -14.25
N LEU A 108 1.25 -6.40 -14.03
CA LEU A 108 0.25 -5.63 -14.78
C LEU A 108 0.88 -4.83 -15.94
N GLU A 109 2.19 -4.96 -16.20
CA GLU A 109 2.97 -4.21 -17.21
C GLU A 109 2.56 -4.44 -18.67
N ALA A 110 1.52 -5.22 -18.95
CA ALA A 110 1.16 -5.60 -20.31
C ALA A 110 0.60 -4.43 -21.17
N GLU A 111 0.18 -3.29 -20.60
CA GLU A 111 -0.63 -2.32 -21.37
C GLU A 111 -0.27 -0.83 -21.23
N ASP A 112 0.28 -0.34 -20.11
CA ASP A 112 0.52 1.12 -19.94
C ASP A 112 1.61 1.48 -18.90
N ALA A 113 2.87 1.49 -19.33
CA ALA A 113 4.03 1.78 -18.48
C ALA A 113 3.99 3.18 -17.86
N ALA A 114 3.43 4.18 -18.55
CA ALA A 114 3.33 5.55 -18.05
C ALA A 114 2.35 5.65 -16.88
N LYS A 115 1.20 4.97 -16.99
CA LYS A 115 0.21 4.88 -15.91
C LYS A 115 0.77 4.18 -14.67
N ILE A 116 1.52 3.09 -14.86
CA ILE A 116 2.19 2.37 -13.76
C ILE A 116 3.23 3.27 -13.08
N ALA A 117 4.06 3.97 -13.84
CA ALA A 117 5.03 4.91 -13.29
C ALA A 117 4.36 6.00 -12.45
N ARG A 118 3.22 6.53 -12.92
CA ARG A 118 2.43 7.52 -12.17
C ARG A 118 1.86 6.93 -10.87
N ILE A 119 1.32 5.71 -10.90
CA ILE A 119 0.82 5.02 -9.70
C ILE A 119 1.95 4.82 -8.69
N LYS A 120 3.13 4.37 -9.13
CA LYS A 120 4.30 4.17 -8.26
C LYS A 120 4.73 5.49 -7.59
N ASP A 121 4.76 6.58 -8.35
CA ASP A 121 5.15 7.88 -7.80
C ASP A 121 4.11 8.45 -6.81
N ILE A 122 2.82 8.41 -7.16
CA ILE A 122 1.74 8.84 -6.25
C ILE A 122 1.75 8.00 -4.97
N ALA A 123 1.85 6.67 -5.09
CA ALA A 123 1.87 5.80 -3.93
C ALA A 123 3.07 6.07 -3.01
N ARG A 124 4.25 6.38 -3.58
CA ARG A 124 5.44 6.77 -2.82
C ARG A 124 5.23 8.05 -2.02
N ILE A 125 4.61 9.06 -2.64
CA ILE A 125 4.29 10.33 -1.99
C ILE A 125 3.27 10.11 -0.87
N VAL A 126 2.20 9.36 -1.17
CA VAL A 126 1.12 9.04 -0.25
C VAL A 126 1.60 8.23 0.96
N ASP A 127 2.36 7.16 0.75
CA ASP A 127 2.91 6.32 1.83
C ASP A 127 3.77 7.14 2.80
N ARG A 128 4.63 8.01 2.26
CA ARG A 128 5.51 8.87 3.08
C ARG A 128 4.71 9.91 3.87
N ALA A 129 3.72 10.55 3.25
CA ALA A 129 2.86 11.52 3.92
C ALA A 129 2.05 10.84 5.03
N GLN A 130 1.43 9.70 4.74
CA GLN A 130 0.61 8.95 5.68
C GLN A 130 1.42 8.46 6.88
N ARG A 131 2.62 7.89 6.66
CA ARG A 131 3.50 7.44 7.76
C ARG A 131 3.93 8.58 8.67
N ALA A 132 4.24 9.74 8.08
CA ALA A 132 4.68 10.88 8.85
C ALA A 132 3.53 11.50 9.66
N GLU A 133 2.31 11.56 9.09
CA GLU A 133 1.13 11.99 9.84
C GLU A 133 0.76 11.02 10.96
N LEU A 134 0.81 9.70 10.72
CA LEU A 134 0.60 8.69 11.77
C LEU A 134 1.62 8.82 12.91
N SER A 135 2.88 9.07 12.57
CA SER A 135 3.95 9.28 13.55
C SER A 135 3.66 10.52 14.41
N ARG A 136 3.25 11.63 13.78
CA ARG A 136 2.84 12.86 14.47
C ARG A 136 1.65 12.61 15.40
N GLN A 137 0.60 11.94 14.94
CA GLN A 137 -0.57 11.63 15.77
C GLN A 137 -0.21 10.77 16.97
N TYR A 138 0.69 9.80 16.80
CA TYR A 138 1.20 8.98 17.87
C TYR A 138 2.00 9.81 18.89
N GLU A 139 2.88 10.70 18.45
CA GLU A 139 3.66 11.59 19.31
C GLU A 139 2.76 12.56 20.10
N LEU A 140 1.74 13.13 19.46
CA LEU A 140 0.75 13.99 20.12
C LEU A 140 -0.05 13.24 21.17
N LYS A 141 -0.52 12.03 20.85
CA LYS A 141 -1.24 11.18 21.82
C LYS A 141 -0.34 10.81 23.00
N ARG A 142 0.93 10.53 22.74
CA ARG A 142 1.92 10.19 23.77
C ARG A 142 2.23 11.37 24.68
N SER A 143 2.39 12.58 24.15
CA SER A 143 2.65 13.78 24.95
C SER A 143 1.45 14.16 25.82
N LEU A 144 0.23 14.07 25.28
CA LEU A 144 -1.02 14.24 26.03
C LEU A 144 -1.12 13.26 27.20
N ASN A 145 -0.89 11.97 26.95
CA ASN A 145 -0.93 10.95 27.99
C ASN A 145 0.14 11.15 29.07
N LYS A 146 1.34 11.65 28.72
CA LYS A 146 2.37 12.00 29.69
C LYS A 146 1.99 13.21 30.54
N GLY A 147 1.39 14.24 29.93
CA GLY A 147 0.91 15.43 30.65
C GLY A 147 -0.21 15.11 31.63
N LEU A 148 -1.11 14.18 31.27
CA LEU A 148 -2.18 13.69 32.15
C LEU A 148 -1.67 12.74 33.25
N GLY A 149 -0.63 11.94 32.97
CA GLY A 149 -0.04 11.00 33.94
C GLY A 149 0.92 11.64 34.96
N LEU A 150 1.29 12.91 34.79
CA LEU A 150 2.05 13.70 35.77
C LEU A 150 1.16 14.62 36.62
N GLY A 151 -0.16 14.54 36.43
CA GLY A 151 -1.17 15.24 37.22
C GLY A 151 -1.80 14.35 38.28
N MET A 152 -0.98 13.69 39.11
CA MET A 152 -1.31 13.12 40.44
C MET A 152 -0.02 12.99 41.25
#